data_AF-D2RI46-F1
#
_entry.id   AF-D2RI46-F1
#
_cell.length_a   1.000
_cell.length_b   1.000
_cell.length_c   1.000
_cell.angle_alpha   90.00
_cell.angle_beta   90.00
_cell.angle_gamma   90.00
#
_symmetry.space_group_name_H-M   'P 1'
#
loop_
_entity.id
_entity.type
_entity.pdbx_description
1 polymer ?
#
loop_
_entity_poly.entity_id
_entity_poly.type
_entity_poly.pdbx_seq_one_letter_code
_entity_poly.pdbx_strand_id
1 'polypeptide(L)' 'MNELGGEVKKVSELVLYGIRVERAYRYVPWGMIEIVGKHVKTGKPEAMSFEDPATRWQVEKELKKAGIEIEVVDLNSL' A
#
# COMPACT_ATOMS: atom_id res chain seq x y z
N MET A 1 1.52 16.48 -37.76
CA MET A 1 2.12 16.54 -36.42
C MET A 1 0.99 16.32 -35.43
N ASN A 2 0.91 15.14 -34.81
CA ASN A 2 -0.01 14.91 -33.70
C ASN A 2 0.83 14.53 -32.48
N GLU A 3 0.81 15.42 -31.50
CA GLU A 3 1.39 15.25 -30.18
C GLU A 3 0.49 14.32 -29.37
N LEU A 4 0.96 13.11 -29.09
CA LEU A 4 0.42 12.26 -28.03
C LEU A 4 1.58 11.80 -27.15
N GLY A 5 2.19 12.78 -26.48
CA GLY A 5 3.04 12.52 -25.33
C GLY A 5 2.16 12.03 -24.19
N GLY A 6 1.88 10.73 -24.17
CA GLY A 6 1.24 10.09 -23.03
C GLY A 6 2.13 10.31 -21.81
N GLU A 7 1.68 11.14 -20.87
CA GLU A 7 2.24 11.18 -19.53
C GLU A 7 2.11 9.77 -18.94
N VAL A 8 3.19 9.00 -19.03
CA VAL A 8 3.39 7.84 -18.17
C VAL A 8 3.42 8.42 -16.76
N LYS A 9 2.29 8.38 -16.04
CA LYS A 9 2.26 8.65 -14.61
C LYS A 9 3.34 7.77 -14.00
N LYS A 10 4.49 8.35 -13.68
CA LYS A 10 5.50 7.72 -12.83
C LYS A 10 4.75 7.36 -11.55
N VAL A 11 4.43 6.10 -11.39
CA VAL A 11 3.96 5.57 -10.11
C VAL A 11 5.11 5.83 -9.16
N SER A 12 4.97 6.87 -8.35
CA SER A 12 5.97 7.22 -7.35
C SER A 12 6.13 6.03 -6.43
N GLU A 13 7.35 5.51 -6.32
CA GLU A 13 7.68 4.46 -5.38
C GLU A 13 7.28 4.90 -3.96
N LEU A 14 6.36 4.17 -3.33
CA LEU A 14 5.91 4.48 -1.97
C LEU A 14 6.78 3.73 -0.95
N VAL A 15 7.41 4.48 -0.05
CA VAL A 15 8.10 3.91 1.12
C VAL A 15 7.38 4.34 2.38
N LEU A 16 6.88 3.36 3.14
CA LEU A 16 6.26 3.57 4.45
C LEU A 16 7.01 2.74 5.48
N TYR A 17 7.37 3.36 6.62
CA TYR A 17 8.03 2.67 7.74
C TYR A 17 9.29 1.86 7.35
N GLY A 18 10.02 2.32 6.32
CA GLY A 18 11.20 1.62 5.81
C GLY A 18 10.91 0.49 4.83
N ILE A 19 9.64 0.28 4.45
CA ILE A 19 9.20 -0.73 3.50
C ILE A 19 8.83 -0.03 2.19
N ARG A 20 9.48 -0.42 1.09
CA ARG A 20 9.01 -0.14 -0.27
C ARG A 20 7.77 -0.97 -0.51
N VAL A 21 6.61 -0.32 -0.53
CA VAL A 21 5.31 -0.98 -0.56
C VAL A 21 5.05 -1.55 -1.95
N GLU A 22 4.72 -2.84 -2.00
CA GLU A 22 4.35 -3.55 -3.23
C GLU A 22 2.87 -3.88 -3.27
N ARG A 23 2.26 -4.19 -2.11
CA ARG A 23 0.84 -4.51 -1.94
C ARG A 23 0.30 -3.99 -0.61
N ALA A 24 -1.02 -3.87 -0.51
CA ALA A 24 -1.70 -3.57 0.73
C ALA A 24 -3.00 -4.38 0.86
N TYR A 25 -3.32 -4.79 2.07
CA TYR A 25 -4.51 -5.58 2.40
C TYR A 25 -5.34 -4.89 3.48
N ARG A 26 -6.66 -5.04 3.41
CA ARG A 26 -7.60 -4.73 4.49
C ARG A 26 -8.27 -6.00 4.97
N TYR A 27 -8.09 -6.32 6.24
CA TYR A 27 -8.72 -7.47 6.87
C TYR A 27 -10.05 -7.08 7.50
N VAL A 28 -11.16 -7.65 7.04
CA VAL A 28 -12.49 -7.43 7.62
C VAL A 28 -12.89 -8.63 8.51
N PRO A 29 -13.60 -8.40 9.64
CA PRO A 29 -14.26 -7.15 10.05
C PRO A 29 -13.39 -6.19 10.87
N TRP A 30 -12.19 -6.58 11.29
CA TRP A 30 -11.34 -5.80 12.20
C TRP A 30 -10.86 -4.47 11.60
N GLY A 31 -10.87 -4.35 10.27
CA GLY A 31 -10.48 -3.17 9.53
C GLY A 31 -8.98 -2.90 9.55
N MET A 32 -8.16 -3.85 10.01
CA MET A 32 -6.71 -3.75 10.02
C MET A 32 -6.18 -3.56 8.59
N ILE A 33 -5.21 -2.67 8.42
CA ILE A 33 -4.47 -2.50 7.16
C ILE A 33 -3.10 -3.14 7.31
N GLU A 34 -2.68 -3.94 6.33
CA GLU A 34 -1.32 -4.47 6.25
C GLU A 34 -0.67 -3.99 4.96
N ILE A 35 0.56 -3.49 5.05
CA ILE A 35 1.40 -3.23 3.89
C ILE A 35 2.40 -4.37 3.75
N VAL A 36 2.67 -4.77 2.51
CA VAL A 36 3.65 -5.80 2.18
C VAL A 36 4.60 -5.28 1.12
N GLY A 37 5.89 -5.56 1.28
CA GLY A 37 6.90 -5.18 0.31
C GLY A 37 8.30 -5.55 0.73
N LYS A 38 9.28 -4.71 0.40
CA LYS A 38 10.70 -4.95 0.72
C LYS A 38 11.28 -3.86 1.60
N HIS A 39 12.00 -4.25 2.64
CA HIS A 39 12.71 -3.30 3.47
C HIS A 39 13.83 -2.60 2.67
N VAL A 40 13.89 -1.27 2.73
CA VAL A 40 14.75 -0.46 1.86
C VAL A 40 16.25 -0.69 2.09
N LYS A 41 16.66 -1.10 3.30
CA LYS A 41 18.09 -1.34 3.61
C LYS A 41 18.52 -2.79 3.36
N THR A 42 17.63 -3.75 3.60
CA THR A 42 18.00 -5.17 3.64
C THR A 42 17.50 -5.92 2.41
N GLY A 43 16.56 -5.35 1.65
CA GLY A 43 15.94 -5.97 0.49
C GLY A 43 15.06 -7.17 0.83
N LYS A 44 14.91 -7.52 2.12
CA LYS A 44 14.13 -8.67 2.57
C LYS A 44 12.64 -8.35 2.47
N PRO A 45 11.80 -9.36 2.15
CA PRO A 45 10.35 -9.22 2.28
C PRO A 45 9.98 -8.85 3.71
N GLU A 46 9.06 -7.90 3.86
CA GLU A 46 8.56 -7.42 5.14
C GLU A 46 7.08 -7.04 5.01
N ALA A 47 6.35 -7.24 6.09
CA ALA A 47 4.96 -6.85 6.23
C ALA A 47 4.77 -6.08 7.54
N MET A 48 3.89 -5.09 7.54
CA MET A 48 3.55 -4.32 8.73
C MET A 48 2.06 -4.01 8.77
N SER A 49 1.47 -4.22 9.94
CA SER A 49 0.03 -4.10 10.16
C SER A 49 -0.31 -2.93 11.10
N PHE A 50 -1.43 -2.28 10.81
CA PHE A 50 -1.92 -1.09 11.49
C PHE A 50 -3.37 -1.30 11.90
N GLU A 51 -3.63 -1.28 13.21
CA GLU A 51 -4.97 -1.41 13.79
C GLU A 51 -5.55 -0.07 14.23
N ASP A 52 -4.68 0.85 14.68
CA ASP A 52 -5.06 2.19 15.13
C ASP A 52 -5.77 2.98 14.01
N PRO A 53 -6.99 3.52 14.23
CA PRO A 53 -7.77 4.21 13.21
C PRO A 53 -7.05 5.41 12.57
N ALA A 54 -6.31 6.20 13.35
CA ALA A 54 -5.63 7.39 12.82
C ALA A 54 -4.48 6.99 11.88
N THR A 55 -3.70 5.99 12.28
CA THR A 55 -2.60 5.43 11.49
C THR A 55 -3.12 4.76 10.21
N ARG A 56 -4.19 3.97 10.31
CA ARG A 56 -4.85 3.36 9.14
C ARG A 56 -5.27 4.40 8.12
N TRP A 57 -5.96 5.45 8.54
CA TRP A 57 -6.38 6.52 7.64
C TRP A 57 -5.20 7.19 6.93
N GLN A 58 -4.10 7.44 7.66
CA GLN A 58 -2.89 8.02 7.07
C GLN A 58 -2.26 7.09 6.04
N VAL A 59 -2.12 5.80 6.36
CA VAL A 59 -1.57 4.78 5.44
C VAL A 59 -2.42 4.66 4.18
N GLU A 60 -3.75 4.57 4.31
CA GLU A 60 -4.69 4.52 3.19
C GLU A 60 -4.57 5.74 2.27
N LYS A 61 -4.40 6.93 2.86
CA LYS A 61 -4.21 8.17 2.10
C LYS A 61 -2.94 8.13 1.26
N GLU A 62 -1.82 7.65 1.81
CA GLU A 62 -0.57 7.54 1.07
C GLU A 62 -0.62 6.45 -0.01
N LEU A 63 -1.23 5.29 0.28
CA LEU A 63 -1.48 4.23 -0.70
C LEU A 63 -2.29 4.76 -1.90
N LYS A 64 -3.36 5.50 -1.63
CA LYS A 64 -4.20 6.12 -2.67
C LYS A 64 -3.44 7.14 -3.51
N LYS A 65 -2.59 7.98 -2.91
CA LYS A 65 -1.74 8.93 -3.64
C LYS A 65 -0.74 8.23 -4.54
N ALA A 66 -0.20 7.09 -4.09
CA ALA A 66 0.72 6.26 -4.85
C ALA A 66 0.03 5.40 -5.91
N GLY A 67 -1.30 5.31 -5.92
CA GLY A 67 -2.04 4.46 -6.84
C GLY A 67 -1.93 2.96 -6.51
N ILE A 68 -1.62 2.62 -5.24
CA ILE A 68 -1.60 1.24 -4.76
C ILE A 68 -3.01 0.90 -4.27
N GLU A 69 -3.61 -0.13 -4.88
CA GLU A 69 -4.92 -0.63 -4.47
C GLU A 69 -4.83 -1.42 -3.16
N ILE A 70 -5.91 -1.36 -2.37
CA ILE A 70 -6.03 -2.10 -1.11
C ILE A 70 -6.95 -3.29 -1.37
N GLU A 71 -6.38 -4.50 -1.32
CA GLU A 71 -7.12 -5.74 -1.48
C GLU A 71 -7.90 -6.06 -0.19
N VAL A 72 -9.18 -6.43 -0.31
CA VAL A 72 -9.99 -6.78 0.87
C VAL A 72 -9.91 -8.28 1.13
N VAL A 73 -9.54 -8.65 2.35
CA VAL A 73 -9.49 -10.03 2.84
C VAL A 73 -10.59 -10.20 3.89
N ASP A 74 -11.60 -11.02 3.58
CA ASP A 74 -12.67 -11.35 4.51
C ASP A 74 -12.32 -12.59 5.33
N LEU A 75 -12.08 -12.39 6.62
CA LEU A 75 -11.67 -13.43 7.54
C LEU A 75 -12.83 -14.26 8.07
N ASN A 76 -14.08 -13.83 7.85
CA ASN A 76 -15.25 -14.65 8.14
C ASN A 76 -15.53 -15.70 7.05
N SER A 77 -14.83 -15.59 5.92
CA SER A 77 -14.99 -16.46 4.75
C SER A 77 -13.85 -17.48 4.60
N LEU A 78 -13.03 -17.66 5.65
CA LEU A 78 -11.91 -18.63 5.71
C LEU A 78 -12.29 -19.93 6.43
#